data_AF-A0A2V9PD46-F1
#
_entry.id   AF-A0A2V9PD46-F1
#
_cell.length_a   1.000
_cell.length_b   1.000
_cell.length_c   1.000
_cell.angle_alpha   90.00
_cell.angle_beta   90.00
_cell.angle_gamma   90.00
#
_symmetry.space_group_name_H-M   'P 1'
#
loop_
_entity.id
_entity.type
_entity.pdbx_description
1 polymer ?
#
loop_
_entity_poly.entity_id
_entity_poly.type
_entity_poly.pdbx_seq_one_letter_code
_entity_poly.pdbx_strand_id
1 'polypeptide(L)'
;MNDVENAAVFAPSPSEYILDNFEETDRIAMLVLNRDFGETIQRITSAQKASSPEFQAWLRYKNANGSDIYIGQNPLRKDASTRTKEDIESIRHVYLDLDHSGPEALESVENSSAVPKPNYVLTSSPGKF
;
A
#
# COMPACT_ATOMS: atom_id res chain seq x y z
N MET A 1 5.14 -7.05 -38.74
CA MET A 1 4.32 -5.84 -38.52
C MET A 1 2.93 -6.32 -38.14
N ASN A 2 2.53 -6.36 -36.88
CA ASN A 2 2.99 -5.59 -35.73
C ASN A 2 3.10 -6.51 -34.50
N ASP A 3 4.30 -6.54 -33.93
CA ASP A 3 4.51 -6.90 -32.55
C ASP A 3 3.82 -5.82 -31.72
N VAL A 4 2.62 -6.10 -31.22
CA VAL A 4 2.06 -5.32 -30.12
C VAL A 4 2.77 -5.86 -28.89
N GLU A 5 3.93 -5.27 -28.63
CA GLU A 5 4.67 -5.38 -27.39
C GLU A 5 3.66 -5.23 -26.25
N ASN A 6 3.34 -6.35 -25.60
CA ASN A 6 2.54 -6.38 -24.40
C ASN A 6 3.40 -5.72 -23.35
N ALA A 7 3.34 -4.38 -23.26
CA ALA A 7 4.10 -3.61 -22.30
C ALA A 7 3.77 -4.20 -20.93
N ALA A 8 4.72 -4.95 -20.37
CA ALA A 8 4.56 -5.57 -19.08
C ALA A 8 4.13 -4.46 -18.12
N VAL A 9 2.91 -4.56 -17.59
CA VAL A 9 2.41 -3.67 -16.55
C VAL A 9 3.45 -3.70 -15.45
N PHE A 10 4.15 -2.58 -15.25
CA PHE A 10 5.16 -2.48 -14.20
C PHE A 10 4.44 -2.62 -12.86
N ALA A 11 4.62 -3.76 -12.22
CA ALA A 11 4.18 -3.98 -10.85
C ALA A 11 5.43 -3.86 -9.96
N PRO A 12 5.57 -2.77 -9.18
CA PRO A 12 6.70 -2.62 -8.28
C PRO A 12 6.69 -3.77 -7.26
N SER A 13 7.87 -4.20 -6.83
CA SER A 13 7.98 -4.98 -5.61
C SER A 13 7.44 -4.19 -4.40
N PRO A 14 7.07 -4.84 -3.29
CA PRO A 14 6.62 -4.13 -2.11
C PRO A 14 7.63 -3.11 -1.56
N SER A 15 8.95 -3.38 -1.69
CA SER A 15 9.99 -2.43 -1.30
C SER A 15 10.02 -1.20 -2.21
N GLU A 16 9.92 -1.40 -3.54
CA GLU A 16 9.86 -0.30 -4.51
C GLU A 16 8.60 0.54 -4.28
N TYR A 17 7.44 -0.09 -4.08
CA TYR A 17 6.21 0.62 -3.73
C TYR A 17 6.38 1.52 -2.51
N ILE A 18 7.02 1.03 -1.43
CA ILE A 18 7.25 1.85 -0.24
C ILE A 18 8.23 3.00 -0.55
N LEU A 19 9.32 2.74 -1.25
CA LEU A 19 10.35 3.75 -1.52
C LEU A 19 9.91 4.79 -2.56
N ASP A 20 8.98 4.45 -3.45
CA ASP A 20 8.39 5.36 -4.41
C ASP A 20 7.39 6.33 -3.76
N ASN A 21 6.77 5.93 -2.64
CA ASN A 21 5.69 6.66 -1.98
C ASN A 21 6.15 7.37 -0.69
N PHE A 22 7.23 6.93 -0.04
CA PHE A 22 7.67 7.48 1.24
C PHE A 22 9.13 7.92 1.20
N GLU A 23 9.45 8.97 1.96
CA GLU A 23 10.82 9.32 2.25
C GLU A 23 11.43 8.26 3.18
N GLU A 24 12.73 7.96 3.03
CA GLU A 24 13.39 6.89 3.78
C GLU A 24 13.21 6.98 5.30
N THR A 25 13.12 8.22 5.82
CA THR A 25 12.99 8.51 7.25
C THR A 25 11.55 8.59 7.75
N ASP A 26 10.56 8.60 6.85
CA ASP A 26 9.15 8.63 7.21
C ASP A 26 8.79 7.45 8.12
N ARG A 27 8.04 7.71 9.19
CA ARG A 27 7.51 6.64 10.04
C ARG A 27 6.21 6.13 9.43
N ILE A 28 6.19 4.87 9.05
CA ILE A 28 5.01 4.21 8.50
C ILE A 28 4.50 3.13 9.44
N ALA A 29 3.21 2.86 9.33
CA ALA A 29 2.52 1.86 10.12
C ALA A 29 2.25 0.62 9.28
N MET A 30 2.73 -0.54 9.73
CA MET A 30 2.45 -1.84 9.16
C MET A 30 1.56 -2.64 10.11
N LEU A 31 0.50 -3.26 9.57
CA LEU A 31 -0.37 -4.17 10.28
C LEU A 31 -0.28 -5.55 9.65
N VAL A 32 0.00 -6.56 10.47
CA VAL A 32 -0.07 -7.97 10.11
C VAL A 32 -1.25 -8.56 10.87
N LEU A 33 -2.24 -9.04 10.14
CA LEU A 33 -3.49 -9.55 10.68
C LEU A 33 -3.66 -11.00 10.25
N ASN A 34 -3.74 -11.92 11.21
CA ASN A 34 -4.15 -13.29 10.95
C ASN A 34 -5.49 -13.54 11.65
N ARG A 35 -6.56 -13.68 10.87
CA ARG A 35 -7.91 -13.84 11.41
C ARG A 35 -8.16 -15.23 11.98
N ASP A 36 -7.56 -16.25 11.39
CA ASP A 36 -7.74 -17.64 11.79
C ASP A 36 -7.16 -17.90 13.19
N PHE A 37 -6.04 -17.26 13.52
CA PHE A 37 -5.39 -17.35 14.82
C PHE A 37 -5.67 -16.15 15.75
N GLY A 38 -6.45 -15.16 15.30
CA GLY A 38 -6.73 -13.93 16.05
C GLY A 38 -5.47 -13.09 16.35
N GLU A 39 -4.40 -13.24 15.56
CA GLU A 39 -3.14 -12.51 15.76
C GLU A 39 -3.23 -11.12 15.11
N THR A 40 -2.86 -10.09 15.86
CA THR A 40 -2.71 -8.73 15.34
C THR A 40 -1.36 -8.16 15.76
N ILE A 41 -0.47 -7.91 14.80
CA ILE A 41 0.84 -7.29 15.05
C ILE A 41 0.88 -5.94 14.35
N GLN A 42 1.12 -4.88 15.13
CA GLN A 42 1.43 -3.56 14.61
C GLN A 42 2.93 -3.27 14.74
N ARG A 43 3.49 -2.68 13.67
CA ARG A 43 4.86 -2.15 13.65
C ARG A 43 4.83 -0.73 13.10
N ILE A 44 5.33 0.22 13.89
CA ILE A 44 5.66 1.56 13.39
C ILE A 44 7.18 1.60 13.23
N THR A 45 7.65 1.86 12.01
CA THR A 45 9.07 1.82 11.65
C THR A 45 9.36 2.85 10.55
N SER A 46 10.62 3.11 10.22
CA SER A 46 10.95 3.91 9.05
C SER A 46 10.62 3.17 7.75
N ALA A 47 10.30 3.92 6.69
CA ALA A 47 10.11 3.39 5.34
C ALA A 47 11.35 2.59 4.87
N GLN A 48 12.55 3.13 5.07
CA GLN A 48 13.81 2.45 4.75
C GLN A 48 13.91 1.06 5.40
N LYS A 49 13.54 0.95 6.69
CA LYS A 49 13.58 -0.32 7.41
C LYS A 49 12.46 -1.25 6.97
N ALA A 50 11.27 -0.74 6.69
CA ALA A 50 10.18 -1.56 6.16
C ALA A 50 10.51 -2.14 4.78
N SER A 51 11.28 -1.41 3.96
CA SER A 51 11.75 -1.87 2.65
C SER A 51 12.99 -2.77 2.71
N SER A 52 13.59 -2.99 3.88
CA SER A 52 14.80 -3.80 4.02
C SER A 52 14.54 -5.27 3.68
N PRO A 53 15.54 -6.01 3.15
CA PRO A 53 15.38 -7.42 2.82
C PRO A 53 14.88 -8.28 3.99
N GLU A 54 15.35 -8.00 5.20
CA GLU A 54 14.99 -8.75 6.41
C GLU A 54 13.53 -8.49 6.82
N PHE A 55 13.10 -7.23 6.79
CA PHE A 55 11.73 -6.87 7.14
C PHE A 55 10.74 -7.45 6.11
N GLN A 56 11.08 -7.36 4.83
CA GLN A 56 10.29 -7.93 3.74
C GLN A 56 10.27 -9.46 3.79
N ALA A 57 11.36 -10.12 4.16
CA ALA A 57 11.38 -11.57 4.39
C ALA A 57 10.42 -11.96 5.52
N TRP A 58 10.37 -11.19 6.60
CA TRP A 58 9.41 -11.40 7.69
C TRP A 58 7.96 -11.20 7.24
N LEU A 59 7.66 -10.16 6.46
CA LEU A 59 6.32 -9.94 5.90
C LEU A 59 5.89 -11.08 4.97
N ARG A 60 6.77 -11.52 4.07
CA ARG A 60 6.51 -12.67 3.19
C ARG A 60 6.26 -13.94 3.99
N TYR A 61 7.05 -14.20 5.03
CA TYR A 61 6.82 -15.33 5.92
C TYR A 61 5.44 -15.24 6.58
N LYS A 62 5.08 -14.09 7.15
CA LYS A 62 3.75 -13.91 7.77
C LYS A 62 2.61 -14.10 6.77
N ASN A 63 2.75 -13.58 5.55
CA ASN A 63 1.76 -13.75 4.49
C ASN A 63 1.61 -15.20 4.03
N ALA A 64 2.73 -15.90 3.81
CA ALA A 64 2.72 -17.33 3.48
C ALA A 64 2.10 -18.21 4.57
N ASN A 65 1.99 -17.70 5.80
CA ASN A 65 1.34 -18.36 6.94
C ASN A 65 -0.05 -17.77 7.25
N GLY A 66 -0.73 -17.21 6.25
CA GLY A 66 -2.14 -16.82 6.33
C GLY A 66 -2.41 -15.44 6.91
N SER A 67 -1.39 -14.57 7.00
CA SER A 67 -1.60 -13.19 7.46
C SER A 67 -1.83 -12.23 6.29
N ASP A 68 -2.80 -11.33 6.45
CA ASP A 68 -2.96 -10.15 5.61
C ASP A 68 -1.97 -9.07 6.06
N ILE A 69 -1.40 -8.34 5.09
CA ILE A 69 -0.42 -7.28 5.34
C ILE A 69 -1.02 -5.96 4.87
N TYR A 70 -1.10 -4.98 5.77
CA TYR A 70 -1.57 -3.63 5.47
C TYR A 70 -0.51 -2.59 5.80
N ILE A 71 -0.51 -1.51 5.03
CA ILE A 71 0.35 -0.34 5.20
C ILE A 71 -0.52 0.90 5.38
N GLY A 72 -0.15 1.74 6.34
CA GLY A 72 -0.70 3.09 6.49
C GLY A 72 -0.19 3.99 5.36
N GLN A 73 -1.11 4.70 4.72
CA GLN A 73 -0.82 5.42 3.47
C GLN A 73 -0.12 6.77 3.68
N ASN A 74 0.04 7.26 4.90
CA ASN A 74 0.67 8.56 5.16
C ASN A 74 1.66 8.46 6.33
N PRO A 75 2.75 9.26 6.31
CA PRO A 75 3.73 9.25 7.38
C PRO A 75 3.13 9.70 8.71
N LEU A 76 3.62 9.08 9.79
CA LEU A 76 3.26 9.35 11.16
C LEU A 76 4.27 10.26 11.84
N ARG A 77 3.81 11.05 12.79
CA ARG A 77 4.66 11.92 13.62
C ARG A 77 5.72 11.10 14.36
N LYS A 78 6.85 11.74 14.65
CA LYS A 78 8.02 11.09 15.28
C LYS A 78 7.72 10.37 16.59
N ASP A 79 6.78 10.88 17.37
CA ASP A 79 6.34 10.39 18.68
C ASP A 79 5.06 9.54 18.64
N ALA A 80 4.45 9.36 17.47
CA ALA A 80 3.25 8.55 17.31
C ALA A 80 3.52 7.09 17.73
N SER A 81 2.63 6.55 18.56
CA SER A 81 2.58 5.13 18.93
C SER A 81 1.30 4.45 18.42
N THR A 82 0.38 5.23 17.88
CA THR A 82 -0.91 4.81 17.34
C THR A 82 -1.02 5.15 15.85
N ARG A 83 -2.20 4.88 15.26
CA ARG A 83 -2.52 5.11 13.84
C ARG A 83 -3.77 5.97 13.68
N THR A 84 -3.94 6.91 14.60
CA THR A 84 -5.09 7.83 14.60
C THR A 84 -4.89 8.95 13.58
N LYS A 85 -5.94 9.73 13.30
CA LYS A 85 -5.83 10.87 12.38
C LYS A 85 -4.88 11.93 12.94
N GLU A 86 -4.84 12.06 14.26
CA GLU A 86 -4.00 12.96 15.01
C GLU A 86 -2.51 12.57 14.93
N ASP A 87 -2.20 11.30 14.63
CA ASP A 87 -0.83 10.82 14.48
C ASP A 87 -0.22 11.12 13.12
N ILE A 88 -1.01 11.54 12.13
CA ILE A 88 -0.52 11.84 10.78
C ILE A 88 0.38 13.10 10.81
N GLU A 89 1.57 12.98 10.24
CA GLU A 89 2.52 14.09 10.11
C GLU A 89 2.18 14.96 8.90
N SER A 90 2.00 14.34 7.74
CA SER A 90 1.64 15.02 6.51
C SER A 90 0.75 14.13 5.64
N ILE A 91 -0.17 14.76 4.91
CA ILE A 91 -0.96 14.07 3.89
C ILE A 91 -0.21 14.21 2.58
N ARG A 92 0.32 13.11 2.06
CA ARG A 92 1.00 13.01 0.77
C ARG A 92 0.23 12.15 -0.23
N HIS A 93 -0.52 11.17 0.28
CA HIS A 93 -1.35 10.29 -0.54
C HIS A 93 -2.82 10.45 -0.23
N VAL A 94 -3.60 10.44 -1.31
CA VAL A 94 -5.05 10.25 -1.31
C VAL A 94 -5.31 8.90 -1.95
N TYR A 95 -6.09 8.06 -1.28
CA TYR A 95 -6.52 6.77 -1.81
C TYR A 95 -8.04 6.73 -1.87
N LEU A 96 -8.56 6.00 -2.84
CA LEU A 96 -9.98 5.73 -3.03
C LEU A 96 -10.18 4.22 -2.92
N ASP A 97 -11.21 3.81 -2.20
CA ASP A 97 -11.60 2.40 -2.09
C ASP A 97 -12.81 2.18 -3.00
N LEU A 98 -12.61 1.41 -4.08
CA LEU A 98 -13.61 1.17 -5.12
C LEU A 98 -14.26 -0.21 -4.90
N ASP A 99 -15.08 -0.27 -3.85
CA ASP A 99 -15.74 -1.50 -3.38
C ASP A 99 -16.98 -1.92 -4.22
N HIS A 100 -17.52 -1.01 -5.02
CA HIS A 100 -18.76 -1.21 -5.79
C HIS A 100 -18.53 -0.83 -7.25
N SER A 101 -18.85 -1.75 -8.17
CA SER A 101 -18.60 -1.54 -9.61
C SER A 101 -17.17 -1.05 -9.88
N GLY A 102 -16.19 -1.72 -9.26
CA GLY A 102 -14.80 -1.30 -9.26
C GLY A 102 -14.23 -1.01 -10.65
N PRO A 103 -14.43 -1.89 -11.66
CA PRO A 103 -13.96 -1.62 -13.02
C PRO A 103 -14.54 -0.34 -13.63
N GLU A 104 -15.86 -0.13 -13.52
CA GLU A 104 -16.52 1.05 -14.07
C GLU A 104 -16.15 2.33 -13.30
N ALA A 105 -15.98 2.23 -11.98
CA ALA A 105 -15.55 3.35 -11.14
C ALA A 105 -14.09 3.74 -11.45
N LEU A 106 -13.21 2.76 -11.64
CA LEU A 106 -11.82 3.00 -12.03
C LEU A 106 -11.75 3.66 -13.41
N GLU A 107 -12.48 3.14 -14.39
CA GLU A 107 -12.58 3.74 -15.73
C GLU A 107 -13.06 5.20 -15.65
N SER A 108 -14.05 5.48 -14.79
CA SER A 108 -14.53 6.84 -14.57
C SER A 108 -13.46 7.75 -13.96
N VAL A 109 -12.62 7.26 -13.04
CA VAL A 109 -11.52 8.02 -12.44
C VAL A 109 -10.43 8.30 -13.47
N GLU A 110 -10.04 7.29 -14.26
CA GLU A 110 -8.98 7.40 -15.27
C GLU A 110 -9.31 8.37 -16.40
N ASN A 111 -10.60 8.48 -16.74
CA ASN A 111 -11.11 9.38 -17.78
C ASN A 111 -11.56 10.75 -17.26
N SER A 112 -11.49 10.97 -15.94
CA SER A 112 -11.90 12.23 -15.33
C SER A 112 -10.82 13.31 -15.47
N SER A 113 -11.24 14.53 -15.80
CA SER A 113 -10.40 15.73 -15.70
C SER A 113 -10.48 16.42 -14.33
N ALA A 114 -11.33 15.92 -13.43
CA ALA A 114 -11.56 16.51 -12.10
C ALA A 114 -10.57 16.03 -11.04
N VAL A 115 -9.88 14.92 -11.28
CA VAL A 115 -8.88 14.33 -10.38
C VAL A 115 -7.62 13.97 -11.16
N PRO A 116 -6.44 13.94 -10.50
CA PRO A 116 -5.22 13.46 -11.16
C PRO A 116 -5.35 11.97 -11.50
N LYS A 117 -4.56 11.53 -12.49
CA LYS A 117 -4.42 10.10 -12.78
C LYS A 117 -3.84 9.38 -11.56
N PRO A 118 -4.32 8.16 -11.23
CA PRO A 118 -3.73 7.37 -10.16
C PRO A 118 -2.24 7.08 -10.42
N ASN A 119 -1.41 7.20 -9.39
CA ASN A 119 -0.02 6.72 -9.44
C ASN A 119 0.05 5.19 -9.39
N TYR A 120 -0.85 4.58 -8.63
CA TYR A 120 -1.00 3.13 -8.47
C TYR A 120 -2.48 2.77 -8.41
N VAL A 121 -2.80 1.57 -8.91
CA VAL A 121 -4.09 0.91 -8.74
C VAL A 121 -3.81 -0.43 -8.06
N LEU A 122 -4.41 -0.68 -6.90
CA LEU A 122 -4.15 -1.88 -6.10
C LEU A 122 -5.36 -2.79 -6.13
N THR A 123 -5.27 -3.94 -6.80
CA THR A 123 -6.36 -4.93 -6.74
C THR A 123 -6.29 -5.72 -5.44
N SER A 124 -7.08 -5.33 -4.45
CA SER A 124 -7.14 -6.01 -3.15
C SER A 124 -7.81 -7.39 -3.23
N SER A 125 -8.78 -7.54 -4.13
CA SER A 125 -9.46 -8.79 -4.48
C SER A 125 -10.17 -8.64 -5.84
N PRO A 126 -10.66 -9.72 -6.46
CA PRO A 126 -11.27 -9.63 -7.79
C PRO A 126 -12.42 -8.61 -7.83
N GLY A 127 -12.27 -7.58 -8.68
CA GLY A 127 -13.26 -6.52 -8.86
C GLY A 127 -13.24 -5.40 -7.82
N LYS A 128 -12.26 -5.38 -6.91
CA LYS A 128 -12.06 -4.34 -5.90
C LYS A 128 -10.69 -3.69 -6.05
N PHE A 129 -10.66 -2.36 -6.02
CA PHE A 129 -9.47 -1.54 -6.28
C PHE A 129 -9.27 -0.46 -5.22
#